data_AF-H5UR48-F1
#
_entry.id   AF-H5UR48-F1
#
_cell.length_a   1.000
_cell.length_b   1.000
_cell.length_c   1.000
_cell.angle_alpha   90.00
_cell.angle_beta   90.00
_cell.angle_gamma   90.00
#
_symmetry.space_group_name_H-M   'P 1'
#
loop_
_entity.id
_entity.type
_entity.pdbx_description
1 polymer ?
#
loop_
_entity_poly.entity_id
_entity_poly.type
_entity_poly.pdbx_seq_one_letter_code
_entity_poly.pdbx_strand_id
1 'polypeptide(L)'
;MMRRLPSTPRPDWRARVESQGLVYPTTPLEDGTELPYWFESAHYELDPREVDELEATTEVLHRMCVEAARRLARGEFGDLGLPPGALDVARASLEAYPPSLIGRFDLHWDGEGPAKLLEYNADTPTGLVESSIAQWYWLQDVHPDLDQWNSLHERLVLAWEGLRRRLPDATVWFAHHEDEPTGEELMTVTYLRDTADQAGLRTGSITVGDIGYDPARRCFVAVGEEPMRTCFKLYPWEQMFGEAFGAYVEPDPRGVLSTTWLEPPWKVLLSNKALLAALWDTYPGHPNLLPAYLGSPRDLEEWVAKPLHGREGDNIRIHAVGLDVEQPGDYGDEGWCYQQWFPLPEFDGNKAVLGSWVVGGIAAGVGIRESDGWVTDYYSRFVPHVIAAPAPDAAAREEWLEDAREAGRADVQDVVPGVRGGTRPDEMPVIAPLGEPRVSPIPVVGPQDGRRESAVQDALTRPDVDDS
;
A
#
# COMPACT_ATOMS: atom_id res chain seq x y z
N MET A 1 -21.24 11.95 7.03
CA MET A 1 -20.31 12.63 6.11
C MET A 1 -19.02 12.81 6.87
N MET A 2 -17.90 12.41 6.27
CA MET A 2 -16.55 12.57 6.79
C MET A 2 -16.32 14.00 7.29
N ARG A 3 -15.77 14.16 8.50
CA ARG A 3 -15.52 15.48 9.12
C ARG A 3 -14.08 15.59 9.58
N ARG A 4 -13.46 16.73 9.36
CA ARG A 4 -12.20 17.11 10.01
C ARG A 4 -12.52 17.86 11.31
N LEU A 5 -12.03 17.38 12.44
CA LEU A 5 -12.28 17.94 13.76
C LEU A 5 -10.96 18.42 14.38
N PRO A 6 -10.94 19.60 15.03
CA PRO A 6 -9.75 20.04 15.75
C PRO A 6 -9.46 19.10 16.94
N SER A 7 -8.18 18.88 17.20
CA SER A 7 -7.68 18.02 18.27
C SER A 7 -6.56 18.71 19.03
N THR A 8 -6.37 18.34 20.31
CA THR A 8 -5.22 18.80 21.09
C THR A 8 -4.12 17.74 20.97
N PRO A 9 -2.94 18.08 20.41
CA PRO A 9 -1.83 17.15 20.36
C PRO A 9 -1.48 16.62 21.75
N ARG A 10 -1.15 15.32 21.82
CA ARG A 10 -0.72 14.70 23.08
C ARG A 10 0.56 15.38 23.59
N PRO A 11 0.74 15.49 24.92
CA PRO A 11 2.03 15.88 25.48
C PRO A 11 3.12 14.91 24.99
N ASP A 12 4.25 15.47 24.58
CA ASP A 12 5.41 14.74 24.07
C ASP A 12 5.09 13.83 22.86
N TRP A 13 4.12 14.22 22.02
CA TRP A 13 3.67 13.43 20.87
C TRP A 13 4.82 12.91 20.00
N ARG A 14 5.86 13.73 19.77
CA ARG A 14 7.03 13.34 18.95
C ARG A 14 7.72 12.11 19.53
N ALA A 15 8.12 12.18 20.80
CA ALA A 15 8.77 11.06 21.49
C ALA A 15 7.86 9.83 21.59
N ARG A 16 6.53 10.03 21.65
CA ARG A 16 5.56 8.92 21.66
C ARG A 16 5.56 8.18 20.33
N VAL A 17 5.44 8.87 19.21
CA VAL A 17 5.38 8.21 17.89
C VAL A 17 6.74 7.65 17.47
N GLU A 18 7.85 8.30 17.84
CA GLU A 18 9.20 7.76 17.64
C GLU A 18 9.38 6.43 18.38
N SER A 19 8.92 6.32 19.64
CA SER A 19 8.99 5.06 20.39
C SER A 19 8.04 3.97 19.88
N GLN A 20 7.10 4.33 18.99
CA GLN A 20 6.21 3.42 18.27
C GLN A 20 6.76 3.00 16.90
N GLY A 21 7.92 3.53 16.50
CA GLY A 21 8.58 3.21 15.24
C GLY A 21 8.39 4.24 14.13
N LEU A 22 7.68 5.34 14.36
CA LEU A 22 7.62 6.45 13.41
C LEU A 22 8.82 7.38 13.63
N VAL A 23 9.96 7.03 13.03
CA VAL A 23 11.26 7.70 13.25
C VAL A 23 11.47 8.98 12.43
N TYR A 24 10.51 9.32 11.56
CA TYR A 24 10.46 10.52 10.74
C TYR A 24 9.18 11.33 11.02
N PRO A 25 8.90 11.70 12.29
CA PRO A 25 7.64 12.33 12.68
C PRO A 25 7.47 13.77 12.15
N THR A 26 8.52 14.34 11.56
CA THR A 26 8.56 15.69 11.01
C THR A 26 9.34 15.77 9.70
N THR A 27 8.92 16.68 8.83
CA THR A 27 9.61 17.01 7.58
C THR A 27 10.47 18.26 7.79
N PRO A 28 11.80 18.20 7.58
CA PRO A 28 12.66 19.38 7.63
C PRO A 28 12.42 20.29 6.42
N LEU A 29 12.47 21.60 6.64
CA LEU A 29 12.36 22.63 5.60
C LEU A 29 13.73 23.25 5.29
N GLU A 30 13.85 23.87 4.11
CA GLU A 30 15.09 24.53 3.66
C GLU A 30 15.56 25.65 4.60
N ASP A 31 14.62 26.30 5.30
CA ASP A 31 14.91 27.37 6.26
C ASP A 31 15.36 26.85 7.65
N GLY A 32 15.47 25.53 7.80
CA GLY A 32 15.84 24.85 9.04
C GLY A 32 14.71 24.69 10.05
N THR A 33 13.48 25.08 9.70
CA THR A 33 12.29 24.75 10.49
C THR A 33 11.79 23.35 10.16
N GLU A 34 10.86 22.84 10.96
CA GLU A 34 10.28 21.50 10.78
C GLU A 34 8.76 21.61 10.72
N LEU A 35 8.15 20.91 9.76
CA LEU A 35 6.71 20.70 9.72
C LEU A 35 6.38 19.35 10.37
N PRO A 36 5.32 19.26 11.19
CA PRO A 36 4.85 17.96 11.67
C PRO A 36 4.40 17.12 10.48
N TYR A 37 5.03 15.96 10.28
CA TYR A 37 4.55 14.97 9.34
C TYR A 37 3.37 14.23 9.98
N TRP A 38 3.55 13.70 11.19
CA TRP A 38 2.45 13.22 12.03
C TRP A 38 1.71 14.39 12.68
N PHE A 39 0.40 14.51 12.44
CA PHE A 39 -0.35 15.71 12.77
C PHE A 39 -1.56 15.43 13.69
N GLU A 40 -1.37 15.61 15.00
CA GLU A 40 -2.42 15.38 16.02
C GLU A 40 -3.29 16.60 16.33
N SER A 41 -3.07 17.73 15.65
CA SER A 41 -3.88 18.95 15.88
C SER A 41 -5.26 18.88 15.20
N ALA A 42 -5.51 17.82 14.43
CA ALA A 42 -6.80 17.46 13.89
C ALA A 42 -6.94 15.93 13.86
N HIS A 43 -8.17 15.45 13.70
CA HIS A 43 -8.45 14.08 13.29
C HIS A 43 -9.65 14.08 12.35
N TYR A 44 -9.79 13.02 11.56
CA TYR A 44 -10.98 12.80 10.77
C TYR A 44 -11.95 11.86 11.51
N GLU A 45 -13.23 12.15 11.40
CA GLU A 45 -14.30 11.32 11.94
C GLU A 45 -15.13 10.77 10.76
N LEU A 46 -15.24 9.44 10.69
CA LEU A 46 -15.99 8.71 9.68
C LEU A 46 -17.26 8.09 10.29
N ASP A 47 -18.35 8.05 9.53
CA ASP A 47 -19.53 7.25 9.90
C ASP A 47 -19.25 5.75 9.64
N PRO A 48 -19.73 4.82 10.48
CA PRO A 48 -19.56 3.39 10.22
C PRO A 48 -20.03 2.94 8.83
N ARG A 49 -21.10 3.54 8.29
CA ARG A 49 -21.59 3.21 6.95
C ARG A 49 -20.64 3.66 5.85
N GLU A 50 -19.93 4.76 6.06
CA GLU A 50 -18.91 5.23 5.12
C GLU A 50 -17.74 4.25 5.08
N VAL A 51 -17.37 3.69 6.23
CA VAL A 51 -16.34 2.66 6.31
C VAL A 51 -16.77 1.40 5.55
N ASP A 52 -17.99 0.90 5.78
CA ASP A 52 -18.53 -0.25 5.05
C ASP A 52 -18.50 -0.03 3.51
N GLU A 53 -18.87 1.17 3.06
CA GLU A 53 -18.86 1.56 1.65
C GLU A 53 -17.43 1.65 1.07
N LEU A 54 -16.48 2.19 1.85
CA LEU A 54 -15.09 2.31 1.45
C LEU A 54 -14.39 0.94 1.40
N GLU A 55 -14.66 0.04 2.37
CA GLU A 55 -14.15 -1.33 2.35
C GLU A 55 -14.62 -2.07 1.09
N ALA A 56 -15.92 -2.03 0.81
CA ALA A 56 -16.50 -2.64 -0.39
C ALA A 56 -15.91 -2.04 -1.68
N THR A 57 -15.73 -0.71 -1.72
CA THR A 57 -15.12 0.00 -2.85
C THR A 57 -13.68 -0.45 -3.06
N THR A 58 -12.88 -0.55 -2.00
CA THR A 58 -11.48 -0.99 -2.05
C THR A 58 -11.34 -2.39 -2.62
N GLU A 59 -12.19 -3.32 -2.21
CA GLU A 59 -12.17 -4.69 -2.75
C GLU A 59 -12.63 -4.77 -4.21
N VAL A 60 -13.64 -3.98 -4.61
CA VAL A 60 -14.09 -3.89 -6.00
C VAL A 60 -12.97 -3.33 -6.87
N LEU A 61 -12.34 -2.22 -6.45
CA LEU A 61 -11.20 -1.63 -7.15
C LEU A 61 -10.04 -2.61 -7.26
N HIS A 62 -9.70 -3.35 -6.20
CA HIS A 62 -8.66 -4.36 -6.24
C HIS A 62 -8.91 -5.41 -7.34
N ARG A 63 -10.11 -5.98 -7.40
CA ARG A 63 -10.47 -6.96 -8.44
C ARG A 63 -10.41 -6.38 -9.85
N MET A 64 -10.92 -5.16 -10.04
CA MET A 64 -10.86 -4.45 -11.33
C MET A 64 -9.42 -4.19 -11.76
N CYS A 65 -8.54 -3.82 -10.82
CA CYS A 65 -7.13 -3.57 -11.07
C CYS A 65 -6.41 -4.85 -11.53
N VAL A 66 -6.65 -5.98 -10.86
CA VAL A 66 -6.10 -7.29 -11.27
C VAL A 66 -6.57 -7.70 -12.66
N GLU A 67 -7.82 -7.43 -13.03
CA GLU A 67 -8.31 -7.66 -14.39
C GLU A 67 -7.62 -6.76 -15.42
N ALA A 68 -7.52 -5.46 -15.13
CA ALA A 68 -6.84 -4.49 -16.00
C ALA A 68 -5.35 -4.83 -16.18
N ALA A 69 -4.68 -5.35 -15.15
CA ALA A 69 -3.30 -5.82 -15.23
C ALA A 69 -3.09 -6.87 -16.33
N ARG A 70 -4.08 -7.72 -16.60
CA ARG A 70 -3.98 -8.71 -17.70
C ARG A 70 -3.93 -8.05 -19.07
N ARG A 71 -4.60 -6.92 -19.24
CA ARG A 71 -4.56 -6.14 -20.49
C ARG A 71 -3.21 -5.45 -20.65
N LEU A 72 -2.71 -4.84 -19.58
CA LEU A 72 -1.36 -4.26 -19.53
C LEU A 72 -0.30 -5.33 -19.87
N ALA A 73 -0.38 -6.50 -19.25
CA ALA A 73 0.53 -7.62 -19.48
C ALA A 73 0.56 -8.10 -20.94
N ARG A 74 -0.55 -7.96 -21.69
CA ARG A 74 -0.61 -8.29 -23.13
C ARG A 74 -0.02 -7.21 -24.04
N GLY A 75 0.48 -6.10 -23.47
CA GLY A 75 1.04 -4.98 -24.21
C GLY A 75 -0.01 -4.11 -24.90
N GLU A 76 -1.28 -4.19 -24.50
CA GLU A 76 -2.37 -3.39 -25.10
C GLU A 76 -2.19 -1.88 -24.86
N PHE A 77 -1.37 -1.50 -23.86
CA PHE A 77 -1.12 -0.13 -23.43
C PHE A 77 0.36 0.29 -23.60
N GLY A 78 1.10 -0.39 -24.49
CA GLY A 78 2.53 -0.16 -24.72
C GLY A 78 3.44 -0.98 -23.81
N ASP A 79 4.70 -0.59 -23.74
CA ASP A 79 5.73 -1.20 -22.88
C ASP A 79 5.70 -0.69 -21.44
N LEU A 80 4.80 0.24 -21.14
CA LEU A 80 4.62 0.88 -19.83
C LEU A 80 5.83 1.69 -19.37
N GLY A 81 6.78 1.98 -20.27
CA GLY A 81 8.06 2.59 -19.90
C GLY A 81 9.03 1.60 -19.25
N LEU A 82 8.75 0.29 -19.30
CA LEU A 82 9.60 -0.74 -18.72
C LEU A 82 10.76 -1.11 -19.65
N PRO A 83 11.90 -1.57 -19.10
CA PRO A 83 13.02 -2.08 -19.89
C PRO A 83 12.62 -3.29 -20.78
N PRO A 84 13.34 -3.53 -21.90
CA PRO A 84 13.06 -4.67 -22.77
C PRO A 84 13.02 -6.01 -22.03
N GLY A 85 11.93 -6.77 -22.23
CA GLY A 85 11.71 -8.08 -21.61
C GLY A 85 11.06 -8.04 -20.22
N ALA A 86 11.05 -6.90 -19.53
CA ALA A 86 10.44 -6.78 -18.21
C ALA A 86 8.91 -7.02 -18.25
N LEU A 87 8.23 -6.55 -19.30
CA LEU A 87 6.79 -6.82 -19.48
C LEU A 87 6.48 -8.32 -19.63
N ASP A 88 7.38 -9.09 -20.28
CA ASP A 88 7.22 -10.53 -20.41
C ASP A 88 7.41 -11.24 -19.05
N VAL A 89 8.35 -10.78 -18.22
CA VAL A 89 8.52 -11.27 -16.85
C VAL A 89 7.28 -10.97 -16.02
N ALA A 90 6.78 -9.73 -16.06
CA ALA A 90 5.56 -9.34 -15.36
C ALA A 90 4.33 -10.17 -15.81
N ARG A 91 4.17 -10.38 -17.12
CA ARG A 91 3.12 -11.24 -17.68
C ARG A 91 3.23 -12.69 -17.21
N ALA A 92 4.42 -13.28 -17.33
CA ALA A 92 4.64 -14.66 -16.89
C ALA A 92 4.43 -14.82 -15.37
N SER A 93 4.79 -13.82 -14.58
CA SER A 93 4.54 -13.79 -13.14
C SER A 93 3.04 -13.70 -12.84
N LEU A 94 2.29 -12.87 -13.57
CA LEU A 94 0.83 -12.78 -13.43
C LEU A 94 0.15 -14.12 -13.75
N GLU A 95 0.62 -14.81 -14.79
CA GLU A 95 0.13 -16.14 -15.18
C GLU A 95 0.50 -17.23 -14.13
N ALA A 96 1.68 -17.14 -13.53
CA ALA A 96 2.13 -18.06 -12.48
C ALA A 96 1.42 -17.82 -11.14
N TYR A 97 0.89 -16.61 -10.96
CA TYR A 97 0.10 -16.17 -9.81
C TYR A 97 0.78 -16.47 -8.46
N PRO A 98 2.01 -15.94 -8.24
CA PRO A 98 2.72 -16.11 -6.99
C PRO A 98 2.04 -15.35 -5.84
N PRO A 99 2.39 -15.69 -4.58
CA PRO A 99 2.05 -14.90 -3.39
C PRO A 99 2.23 -13.38 -3.57
N SER A 100 1.38 -12.62 -2.88
CA SER A 100 1.32 -11.15 -2.84
C SER A 100 0.69 -10.75 -1.51
N LEU A 101 1.11 -9.66 -0.89
CA LEU A 101 0.77 -9.36 0.50
C LEU A 101 -0.03 -8.07 0.66
N ILE A 102 0.48 -6.94 0.18
CA ILE A 102 -0.07 -5.61 0.46
C ILE A 102 -0.28 -4.76 -0.80
N GLY A 103 -1.01 -3.67 -0.63
CA GLY A 103 -1.15 -2.56 -1.56
C GLY A 103 -1.92 -1.42 -0.90
N ARG A 104 -1.75 -0.19 -1.39
CA ARG A 104 -2.47 0.99 -0.90
C ARG A 104 -3.06 1.77 -2.06
N PHE A 105 -4.38 1.93 -2.07
CA PHE A 105 -5.03 2.86 -2.99
C PHE A 105 -4.96 4.27 -2.46
N ASP A 106 -4.77 5.22 -3.35
CA ASP A 106 -4.99 6.63 -3.06
C ASP A 106 -6.34 7.00 -3.66
N LEU A 107 -7.29 7.37 -2.80
CA LEU A 107 -8.68 7.66 -3.14
C LEU A 107 -9.03 9.10 -2.80
N HIS A 108 -9.75 9.75 -3.72
CA HIS A 108 -10.49 10.97 -3.44
C HIS A 108 -11.84 10.60 -2.80
N TRP A 109 -12.12 11.15 -1.61
CA TRP A 109 -13.40 10.98 -0.95
C TRP A 109 -13.73 12.15 0.00
N ASP A 110 -14.86 12.81 -0.22
CA ASP A 110 -15.36 13.92 0.60
C ASP A 110 -16.46 13.50 1.59
N GLY A 111 -16.88 12.23 1.57
CA GLY A 111 -18.02 11.72 2.33
C GLY A 111 -19.35 11.72 1.57
N GLU A 112 -19.36 12.11 0.29
CA GLU A 112 -20.54 12.11 -0.59
C GLU A 112 -20.29 11.43 -1.95
N GLY A 113 -21.21 10.53 -2.34
CA GLY A 113 -21.16 9.87 -3.66
C GLY A 113 -20.28 8.60 -3.70
N PRO A 114 -19.56 8.33 -4.80
CA PRO A 114 -18.58 7.24 -4.85
C PRO A 114 -17.13 7.75 -4.75
N ALA A 115 -16.30 7.08 -3.93
CA ALA A 115 -14.86 7.36 -3.86
C ALA A 115 -14.19 7.17 -5.24
N LYS A 116 -13.27 8.07 -5.62
CA LYS A 116 -12.59 8.06 -6.92
C LYS A 116 -11.16 7.57 -6.79
N LEU A 117 -10.77 6.62 -7.64
CA LEU A 117 -9.40 6.12 -7.72
C LEU A 117 -8.46 7.16 -8.33
N LEU A 118 -7.45 7.58 -7.55
CA LEU A 118 -6.36 8.45 -8.02
C LEU A 118 -5.18 7.63 -8.53
N GLU A 119 -4.77 6.61 -7.78
CA GLU A 119 -3.72 5.64 -8.13
C GLU A 119 -3.73 4.41 -7.22
N TYR A 120 -2.94 3.39 -7.57
CA TYR A 120 -2.75 2.19 -6.77
C TYR A 120 -1.27 1.93 -6.50
N ASN A 121 -0.81 2.20 -5.29
CA ASN A 121 0.53 1.92 -4.80
C ASN A 121 0.63 0.43 -4.41
N ALA A 122 0.89 -0.44 -5.39
CA ALA A 122 0.72 -1.89 -5.24
C ALA A 122 2.02 -2.70 -5.10
N ASP A 123 3.19 -2.07 -5.32
CA ASP A 123 4.52 -2.67 -5.26
C ASP A 123 5.27 -2.22 -4.00
N THR A 124 5.40 -0.90 -3.80
CA THR A 124 6.12 -0.31 -2.67
C THR A 124 5.28 0.69 -1.87
N PRO A 125 4.13 0.30 -1.29
CA PRO A 125 3.32 1.22 -0.49
C PRO A 125 3.98 1.54 0.85
N THR A 126 4.15 2.83 1.15
CA THR A 126 4.59 3.36 2.45
C THR A 126 3.41 3.87 3.29
N GLY A 127 3.64 4.52 4.42
CA GLY A 127 2.56 4.99 5.33
C GLY A 127 1.96 3.90 6.22
N LEU A 128 2.55 2.70 6.24
CA LEU A 128 2.01 1.53 6.93
C LEU A 128 2.16 1.63 8.45
N VAL A 129 3.27 2.18 8.94
CA VAL A 129 3.54 2.35 10.39
C VAL A 129 2.56 3.36 10.98
N GLU A 130 2.29 4.43 10.26
CA GLU A 130 1.36 5.49 10.60
C GLU A 130 -0.06 4.96 10.63
N SER A 131 -0.44 4.25 9.56
CA SER A 131 -1.78 3.68 9.41
C SER A 131 -2.05 2.54 10.36
N SER A 132 -1.04 1.74 10.73
CA SER A 132 -1.29 0.56 11.56
C SER A 132 -0.99 0.79 13.04
N ILE A 133 0.06 1.53 13.36
CA ILE A 133 0.62 1.61 14.72
C ILE A 133 0.37 3.00 15.31
N ALA A 134 0.90 4.06 14.69
CA ALA A 134 0.90 5.40 15.31
C ALA A 134 -0.54 5.90 15.57
N GLN A 135 -1.43 5.73 14.59
CA GLN A 135 -2.83 6.13 14.76
C GLN A 135 -3.61 5.27 15.75
N TRP A 136 -3.23 4.00 15.90
CA TRP A 136 -3.86 3.13 16.87
C TRP A 136 -3.53 3.57 18.30
N TYR A 137 -2.25 3.79 18.59
CA TYR A 137 -1.84 4.30 19.90
C TYR A 137 -2.39 5.70 20.17
N TRP A 138 -2.52 6.55 19.14
CA TRP A 138 -3.25 7.81 19.26
C TRP A 138 -4.72 7.61 19.65
N LEU A 139 -5.43 6.70 18.98
CA LEU A 139 -6.83 6.39 19.31
C LEU A 139 -6.96 5.91 20.75
N GLN A 140 -6.10 4.99 21.19
CA GLN A 140 -6.14 4.45 22.55
C GLN A 140 -5.89 5.52 23.62
N ASP A 141 -5.03 6.49 23.35
CA ASP A 141 -4.73 7.57 24.29
C ASP A 141 -5.82 8.65 24.33
N VAL A 142 -6.41 8.98 23.17
CA VAL A 142 -7.26 10.18 23.01
C VAL A 142 -8.76 9.85 22.93
N HIS A 143 -9.10 8.72 22.30
CA HIS A 143 -10.47 8.27 22.04
C HIS A 143 -10.65 6.76 22.30
N PRO A 144 -10.33 6.24 23.50
CA PRO A 144 -10.37 4.80 23.79
C PRO A 144 -11.76 4.15 23.66
N ASP A 145 -12.81 4.97 23.72
CA ASP A 145 -14.21 4.54 23.63
C ASP A 145 -14.73 4.47 22.18
N LEU A 146 -13.95 4.93 21.19
CA LEU A 146 -14.32 4.95 19.78
C LEU A 146 -13.60 3.88 18.97
N ASP A 147 -14.21 3.53 17.85
CA ASP A 147 -13.65 2.62 16.86
C ASP A 147 -12.80 3.38 15.79
N GLN A 148 -12.14 2.66 14.91
CA GLN A 148 -11.21 3.12 13.87
C GLN A 148 -11.05 2.05 12.78
N TRP A 149 -11.10 2.45 11.50
CA TRP A 149 -10.83 1.50 10.42
C TRP A 149 -9.33 1.16 10.32
N ASN A 150 -8.89 0.19 11.12
CA ASN A 150 -7.48 -0.22 11.23
C ASN A 150 -7.36 -1.68 11.72
N SER A 151 -7.47 -2.62 10.78
CA SER A 151 -7.27 -4.06 11.01
C SER A 151 -5.95 -4.58 10.42
N LEU A 152 -5.02 -3.65 10.13
CA LEU A 152 -3.81 -3.90 9.35
C LEU A 152 -2.92 -4.95 9.99
N HIS A 153 -2.65 -4.81 11.28
CA HIS A 153 -1.75 -5.71 12.01
C HIS A 153 -2.23 -7.15 11.97
N GLU A 154 -3.51 -7.36 12.25
CA GLU A 154 -4.13 -8.68 12.36
C GLU A 154 -4.20 -9.33 11.00
N ARG A 155 -4.63 -8.58 10.00
CA ARG A 155 -4.70 -9.07 8.63
C ARG A 155 -3.32 -9.40 8.07
N LEU A 156 -2.28 -8.65 8.44
CA LEU A 156 -0.90 -8.99 8.06
C LEU A 156 -0.46 -10.30 8.70
N VAL A 157 -0.65 -10.48 10.00
CA VAL A 157 -0.33 -11.75 10.69
C VAL A 157 -1.10 -12.91 10.07
N LEU A 158 -2.40 -12.76 9.84
CA LEU A 158 -3.24 -13.79 9.21
C LEU A 158 -2.83 -14.08 7.75
N ALA A 159 -2.46 -13.04 6.98
CA ALA A 159 -1.97 -13.22 5.63
C ALA A 159 -0.66 -14.01 5.63
N TRP A 160 0.27 -13.71 6.53
CA TRP A 160 1.51 -14.48 6.69
C TRP A 160 1.25 -15.93 7.12
N GLU A 161 0.30 -16.18 8.03
CA GLU A 161 -0.10 -17.54 8.40
C GLU A 161 -0.63 -18.34 7.20
N GLY A 162 -1.43 -17.70 6.35
CA GLY A 162 -1.91 -18.28 5.09
C GLY A 162 -0.78 -18.55 4.11
N LEU A 163 0.09 -17.56 3.89
CA LEU A 163 1.23 -17.64 2.97
C LEU A 163 2.26 -18.68 3.41
N ARG A 164 2.43 -18.92 4.70
CA ARG A 164 3.38 -19.92 5.23
C ARG A 164 3.24 -21.30 4.59
N ARG A 165 2.03 -21.69 4.15
CA ARG A 165 1.79 -22.99 3.47
C ARG A 165 2.23 -23.00 2.02
N ARG A 166 2.38 -21.83 1.41
CA ARG A 166 2.72 -21.61 0.00
C ARG A 166 4.16 -21.17 -0.19
N LEU A 167 4.82 -20.72 0.88
CA LEU A 167 6.23 -20.33 0.88
C LEU A 167 7.14 -21.55 1.14
N PRO A 168 8.36 -21.57 0.58
CA PRO A 168 9.38 -22.52 0.97
C PRO A 168 9.67 -22.46 2.48
N ASP A 169 9.99 -23.60 3.11
CA ASP A 169 10.46 -23.64 4.50
C ASP A 169 11.90 -23.10 4.60
N ALA A 170 12.03 -21.79 4.51
CA ALA A 170 13.26 -21.03 4.53
C ALA A 170 13.04 -19.67 5.23
N THR A 171 14.13 -18.93 5.45
CA THR A 171 14.07 -17.56 5.95
C THR A 171 13.35 -16.66 4.94
N VAL A 172 12.40 -15.85 5.42
CA VAL A 172 11.82 -14.73 4.69
C VAL A 172 12.68 -13.50 4.96
N TRP A 173 13.33 -13.00 3.92
CA TRP A 173 14.18 -11.82 4.00
C TRP A 173 13.36 -10.55 3.75
N PHE A 174 13.61 -9.50 4.54
CA PHE A 174 12.96 -8.20 4.42
C PHE A 174 14.01 -7.17 3.99
N ALA A 175 13.90 -6.73 2.74
CA ALA A 175 14.84 -5.86 2.06
C ALA A 175 14.32 -4.42 1.94
N HIS A 176 15.18 -3.47 2.26
CA HIS A 176 15.00 -2.02 2.08
C HIS A 176 16.24 -1.43 1.41
N HIS A 177 16.13 -0.22 0.89
CA HIS A 177 17.26 0.48 0.29
C HIS A 177 18.25 0.96 1.36
N GLU A 178 19.55 0.70 1.17
CA GLU A 178 20.61 1.06 2.12
C GLU A 178 20.77 2.59 2.33
N ASP A 179 20.47 3.40 1.31
CA ASP A 179 20.68 4.86 1.37
C ASP A 179 19.38 5.65 1.62
N GLU A 180 18.28 5.00 2.05
CA GLU A 180 17.04 5.74 2.36
C GLU A 180 17.22 6.59 3.64
N PRO A 181 17.14 7.93 3.56
CA PRO A 181 17.68 8.81 4.60
C PRO A 181 16.74 9.04 5.80
N THR A 182 15.45 8.73 5.68
CA THR A 182 14.44 9.04 6.71
C THR A 182 14.20 7.88 7.68
N GLY A 183 14.51 6.65 7.28
CA GLY A 183 14.16 5.42 8.00
C GLY A 183 12.73 4.94 7.74
N GLU A 184 11.97 5.57 6.83
CA GLU A 184 10.64 5.13 6.41
C GLU A 184 10.65 3.71 5.87
N GLU A 185 11.60 3.40 4.99
CA GLU A 185 11.64 2.07 4.38
C GLU A 185 12.03 1.02 5.41
N LEU A 186 13.09 1.29 6.19
CA LEU A 186 13.58 0.41 7.25
C LEU A 186 12.46 0.09 8.25
N MET A 187 11.72 1.10 8.70
CA MET A 187 10.65 0.89 9.68
C MET A 187 9.45 0.16 9.08
N THR A 188 9.10 0.42 7.81
CA THR A 188 8.03 -0.30 7.12
C THR A 188 8.37 -1.78 6.97
N VAL A 189 9.56 -2.13 6.49
CA VAL A 189 9.96 -3.55 6.32
C VAL A 189 10.18 -4.23 7.66
N THR A 190 10.64 -3.50 8.69
CA THR A 190 10.79 -4.02 10.06
C THR A 190 9.42 -4.35 10.67
N TYR A 191 8.42 -3.52 10.42
CA TYR A 191 7.07 -3.79 10.87
C TYR A 191 6.47 -5.03 10.17
N LEU A 192 6.63 -5.14 8.85
CA LEU A 192 6.21 -6.33 8.12
C LEU A 192 6.93 -7.59 8.62
N ARG A 193 8.24 -7.49 8.93
CA ARG A 193 9.04 -8.56 9.54
C ARG A 193 8.45 -8.99 10.89
N ASP A 194 8.07 -8.05 11.74
CA ASP A 194 7.43 -8.32 13.04
C ASP A 194 6.15 -9.15 12.85
N THR A 195 5.26 -8.74 11.93
CA THR A 195 4.02 -9.50 11.66
C THR A 195 4.28 -10.90 11.12
N ALA A 196 5.35 -11.11 10.35
CA ALA A 196 5.75 -12.42 9.85
C ALA A 196 6.36 -13.33 10.95
N ASP A 197 7.17 -12.76 11.87
CA ASP A 197 7.68 -13.50 13.03
C ASP A 197 6.54 -13.91 13.97
N GLN A 198 5.56 -13.02 14.18
CA GLN A 198 4.34 -13.35 14.95
C GLN A 198 3.51 -14.48 14.31
N ALA A 199 3.45 -14.54 12.98
CA ALA A 199 2.87 -15.66 12.23
C ALA A 199 3.73 -16.95 12.24
N GLY A 200 4.89 -16.91 12.90
CA GLY A 200 5.79 -18.04 13.12
C GLY A 200 6.66 -18.39 11.92
N LEU A 201 6.92 -17.45 11.00
CA LEU A 201 7.92 -17.61 9.95
C LEU A 201 9.32 -17.32 10.51
N ARG A 202 10.34 -17.93 9.91
CA ARG A 202 11.73 -17.52 10.14
C ARG A 202 12.00 -16.27 9.33
N THR A 203 12.49 -15.21 9.95
CA THR A 203 12.70 -13.92 9.28
C THR A 203 14.12 -13.41 9.40
N GLY A 204 14.58 -12.66 8.40
CA GLY A 204 15.86 -11.94 8.41
C GLY A 204 15.70 -10.56 7.78
N SER A 205 16.58 -9.62 8.14
CA SER A 205 16.69 -8.33 7.45
C SER A 205 17.90 -8.33 6.53
N ILE A 206 17.80 -7.58 5.45
CA ILE A 206 18.87 -7.39 4.47
C ILE A 206 18.70 -6.01 3.82
N THR A 207 19.76 -5.44 3.25
CA THR A 207 19.65 -4.31 2.33
C THR A 207 19.52 -4.81 0.90
N VAL A 208 19.04 -3.99 -0.03
CA VAL A 208 19.03 -4.39 -1.45
C VAL A 208 20.45 -4.62 -1.96
N GLY A 209 21.41 -3.77 -1.57
CA GLY A 209 22.82 -3.90 -1.94
C GLY A 209 23.52 -5.18 -1.45
N ASP A 210 23.04 -5.79 -0.36
CA ASP A 210 23.58 -7.04 0.18
C ASP A 210 23.06 -8.31 -0.52
N ILE A 211 22.07 -8.18 -1.42
CA ILE A 211 21.52 -9.32 -2.17
C ILE A 211 22.52 -9.75 -3.24
N GLY A 212 23.05 -10.96 -3.11
CA GLY A 212 23.94 -11.58 -4.09
C GLY A 212 23.21 -12.45 -5.12
N TYR A 213 23.94 -12.86 -6.16
CA TYR A 213 23.50 -13.89 -7.10
C TYR A 213 24.63 -14.92 -7.32
N ASP A 214 24.33 -16.20 -7.09
CA ASP A 214 25.24 -17.32 -7.35
C ASP A 214 25.02 -17.81 -8.79
N PRO A 215 25.95 -17.57 -9.73
CA PRO A 215 25.78 -18.00 -11.12
C PRO A 215 25.93 -19.50 -11.33
N ALA A 216 26.61 -20.21 -10.43
CA ALA A 216 26.80 -21.66 -10.52
C ALA A 216 25.52 -22.40 -10.10
N ARG A 217 24.85 -21.92 -9.04
CA ARG A 217 23.56 -22.45 -8.57
C ARG A 217 22.36 -21.82 -9.26
N ARG A 218 22.56 -20.67 -9.93
CA ARG A 218 21.55 -19.84 -10.60
C ARG A 218 20.44 -19.41 -9.62
N CYS A 219 20.83 -18.83 -8.50
CA CYS A 219 19.88 -18.36 -7.50
C CYS A 219 20.38 -17.09 -6.80
N PHE A 220 19.45 -16.28 -6.31
CA PHE A 220 19.77 -15.21 -5.40
C PHE A 220 20.23 -15.77 -4.05
N VAL A 221 21.13 -15.06 -3.39
CA VAL A 221 21.69 -15.43 -2.09
C VAL A 221 21.65 -14.24 -1.15
N ALA A 222 21.43 -14.51 0.14
CA ALA A 222 21.55 -13.52 1.20
C ALA A 222 23.00 -13.47 1.72
N VAL A 223 23.22 -12.65 2.75
CA VAL A 223 24.50 -12.58 3.49
C VAL A 223 24.93 -13.98 3.93
N GLY A 224 26.19 -14.34 3.66
CA GLY A 224 26.75 -15.67 3.96
C GLY A 224 26.46 -16.77 2.91
N GLU A 225 26.04 -16.39 1.69
CA GLU A 225 25.77 -17.29 0.56
C GLU A 225 24.61 -18.28 0.78
N GLU A 226 23.69 -18.00 1.70
CA GLU A 226 22.45 -18.77 1.88
C GLU A 226 21.50 -18.51 0.70
N PRO A 227 20.95 -19.55 0.02
CA PRO A 227 19.95 -19.36 -1.02
C PRO A 227 18.73 -18.58 -0.52
N MET A 228 18.44 -17.45 -1.15
CA MET A 228 17.33 -16.59 -0.80
C MET A 228 16.05 -17.11 -1.47
N ARG A 229 15.23 -17.83 -0.70
CA ARG A 229 14.02 -18.50 -1.22
C ARG A 229 12.77 -17.63 -1.17
N THR A 230 12.70 -16.69 -0.24
CA THR A 230 11.61 -15.72 -0.12
C THR A 230 12.18 -14.37 0.29
N CYS A 231 11.78 -13.30 -0.40
CA CYS A 231 12.20 -11.95 -0.08
C CYS A 231 11.01 -10.99 -0.21
N PHE A 232 10.64 -10.32 0.87
CA PHE A 232 9.88 -9.09 0.80
C PHE A 232 10.84 -7.94 0.48
N LYS A 233 10.54 -7.11 -0.52
CA LYS A 233 11.31 -5.91 -0.86
C LYS A 233 10.42 -4.68 -0.83
N LEU A 234 10.95 -3.60 -0.25
CA LEU A 234 10.43 -2.25 -0.45
C LEU A 234 11.35 -1.52 -1.43
N TYR A 235 11.43 -2.04 -2.65
CA TYR A 235 12.27 -1.50 -3.71
C TYR A 235 11.57 -1.63 -5.06
N PRO A 236 11.42 -0.57 -5.86
CA PRO A 236 10.59 -0.58 -7.07
C PRO A 236 10.98 -1.63 -8.11
N TRP A 237 10.00 -2.35 -8.65
CA TRP A 237 10.23 -3.33 -9.73
C TRP A 237 10.78 -2.68 -11.00
N GLU A 238 10.30 -1.51 -11.40
CA GLU A 238 10.78 -0.85 -12.61
C GLU A 238 12.25 -0.41 -12.50
N GLN A 239 12.72 -0.05 -11.30
CA GLN A 239 14.13 0.21 -11.04
C GLN A 239 14.91 -1.10 -11.08
N MET A 240 14.47 -2.11 -10.33
CA MET A 240 15.11 -3.42 -10.28
C MET A 240 15.25 -4.07 -11.66
N PHE A 241 14.26 -3.93 -12.55
CA PHE A 241 14.32 -4.41 -13.93
C PHE A 241 15.28 -3.62 -14.82
N GLY A 242 15.55 -2.35 -14.50
CA GLY A 242 16.54 -1.53 -15.19
C GLY A 242 17.98 -1.89 -14.85
N GLU A 243 18.18 -2.64 -13.76
CA GLU A 243 19.49 -2.99 -13.22
C GLU A 243 19.99 -4.36 -13.69
N ALA A 244 21.30 -4.58 -13.53
CA ALA A 244 21.94 -5.83 -13.94
C ALA A 244 21.35 -7.07 -13.25
N PHE A 245 20.91 -6.95 -12.00
CA PHE A 245 20.31 -8.06 -11.25
C PHE A 245 18.89 -8.41 -11.70
N GLY A 246 18.15 -7.44 -12.25
CA GLY A 246 16.79 -7.66 -12.78
C GLY A 246 16.74 -8.75 -13.85
N ALA A 247 17.83 -8.92 -14.61
CA ALA A 247 17.95 -9.96 -15.64
C ALA A 247 17.92 -11.40 -15.09
N TYR A 248 18.16 -11.59 -13.79
CA TYR A 248 18.13 -12.89 -13.14
C TYR A 248 16.79 -13.20 -12.47
N VAL A 249 15.86 -12.26 -12.44
CA VAL A 249 14.54 -12.45 -11.81
C VAL A 249 13.75 -13.49 -12.60
N GLU A 250 13.41 -14.58 -11.93
CA GLU A 250 12.54 -15.61 -12.49
C GLU A 250 11.07 -15.25 -12.23
N PRO A 251 10.19 -15.28 -13.25
CA PRO A 251 8.79 -14.89 -13.09
C PRO A 251 7.96 -15.90 -12.27
N ASP A 252 8.35 -17.17 -12.30
CA ASP A 252 7.67 -18.27 -11.63
C ASP A 252 8.54 -18.79 -10.47
N PRO A 253 8.11 -18.61 -9.21
CA PRO A 253 8.93 -18.99 -8.05
C PRO A 253 8.88 -20.49 -7.72
N ARG A 254 8.21 -21.33 -8.53
CA ARG A 254 8.08 -22.78 -8.26
C ARG A 254 9.35 -23.59 -8.53
N GLY A 255 10.39 -22.98 -9.10
CA GLY A 255 11.67 -23.66 -9.30
C GLY A 255 12.38 -23.99 -7.98
N VAL A 256 13.25 -25.00 -8.02
CA VAL A 256 13.87 -25.60 -6.81
C VAL A 256 14.73 -24.60 -6.05
N LEU A 257 15.31 -23.58 -6.69
CA LEU A 257 16.09 -22.51 -6.04
C LEU A 257 15.58 -21.12 -6.40
N SER A 258 14.40 -21.02 -7.01
CA SER A 258 13.79 -19.75 -7.36
C SER A 258 13.40 -18.98 -6.10
N THR A 259 13.47 -17.66 -6.21
CA THR A 259 13.08 -16.72 -5.15
C THR A 259 11.62 -16.35 -5.31
N THR A 260 10.85 -16.48 -4.23
CA THR A 260 9.50 -15.89 -4.13
C THR A 260 9.65 -14.44 -3.69
N TRP A 261 9.42 -13.52 -4.61
CA TRP A 261 9.44 -12.08 -4.32
C TRP A 261 8.07 -11.59 -3.83
N LEU A 262 8.08 -10.75 -2.81
CA LEU A 262 6.92 -10.07 -2.24
C LEU A 262 7.21 -8.56 -2.22
N GLU A 263 6.47 -7.70 -2.90
CA GLU A 263 5.44 -8.01 -3.88
C GLU A 263 6.02 -8.66 -5.17
N PRO A 264 5.26 -9.53 -5.86
CA PRO A 264 5.74 -10.26 -7.02
C PRO A 264 5.90 -9.37 -8.28
N PRO A 265 6.69 -9.80 -9.29
CA PRO A 265 6.97 -9.02 -10.51
C PRO A 265 5.76 -8.40 -11.20
N TRP A 266 4.61 -9.10 -11.22
CA TRP A 266 3.40 -8.58 -11.87
C TRP A 266 2.80 -7.34 -11.21
N LYS A 267 3.20 -7.01 -9.98
CA LYS A 267 2.72 -5.82 -9.26
C LYS A 267 3.24 -4.52 -9.85
N VAL A 268 4.31 -4.57 -10.66
CA VAL A 268 4.73 -3.43 -11.49
C VAL A 268 3.60 -2.94 -12.41
N LEU A 269 2.72 -3.84 -12.87
CA LEU A 269 1.58 -3.50 -13.71
C LEU A 269 0.52 -2.71 -12.94
N LEU A 270 0.39 -2.97 -11.65
CA LEU A 270 -0.58 -2.30 -10.79
C LEU A 270 -0.08 -0.94 -10.30
N SER A 271 1.21 -0.81 -10.05
CA SER A 271 1.82 0.47 -9.62
C SER A 271 2.05 1.45 -10.77
N ASN A 272 2.01 0.99 -12.01
CA ASN A 272 2.17 1.85 -13.18
C ASN A 272 0.89 2.63 -13.49
N LYS A 273 0.99 3.94 -13.74
CA LYS A 273 -0.18 4.80 -13.96
C LYS A 273 -0.95 4.51 -15.27
N ALA A 274 -0.38 3.73 -16.19
CA ALA A 274 -1.13 3.17 -17.31
C ALA A 274 -2.31 2.30 -16.85
N LEU A 275 -2.28 1.78 -15.62
CA LEU A 275 -3.42 1.12 -14.98
C LEU A 275 -4.69 1.96 -15.04
N LEU A 276 -4.59 3.28 -14.82
CA LEU A 276 -5.74 4.18 -14.82
C LEU A 276 -6.42 4.21 -16.20
N ALA A 277 -5.63 4.32 -17.26
CA ALA A 277 -6.13 4.28 -18.64
C ALA A 277 -6.71 2.91 -19.00
N ALA A 278 -6.09 1.82 -18.54
CA ALA A 278 -6.60 0.47 -18.76
C ALA A 278 -7.91 0.20 -18.02
N LEU A 279 -8.04 0.70 -16.79
CA LEU A 279 -9.28 0.63 -16.03
C LEU A 279 -10.40 1.42 -16.72
N TRP A 280 -10.12 2.65 -17.15
CA TRP A 280 -11.12 3.47 -17.84
C TRP A 280 -11.58 2.87 -19.16
N ASP A 281 -10.66 2.31 -19.95
CA ASP A 281 -10.99 1.64 -21.21
C ASP A 281 -11.79 0.33 -20.98
N THR A 282 -11.53 -0.38 -19.87
CA THR A 282 -12.24 -1.62 -19.53
C THR A 282 -13.62 -1.36 -18.93
N TYR A 283 -13.74 -0.32 -18.09
CA TYR A 283 -14.94 0.00 -17.31
C TYR A 283 -15.35 1.46 -17.51
N PRO A 284 -15.68 1.88 -18.75
CA PRO A 284 -16.00 3.28 -19.03
C PRO A 284 -17.24 3.73 -18.27
N GLY A 285 -17.13 4.86 -17.58
CA GLY A 285 -18.21 5.43 -16.78
C GLY A 285 -18.43 4.78 -15.41
N HIS A 286 -17.55 3.88 -14.97
CA HIS A 286 -17.65 3.30 -13.62
C HIS A 286 -17.61 4.40 -12.53
N PRO A 287 -18.48 4.35 -11.51
CA PRO A 287 -18.62 5.41 -10.52
C PRO A 287 -17.34 5.70 -9.73
N ASN A 288 -16.47 4.71 -9.53
CA ASN A 288 -15.21 4.90 -8.80
C ASN A 288 -14.00 5.29 -9.68
N LEU A 289 -14.18 5.46 -11.00
CA LEU A 289 -13.09 5.79 -11.91
C LEU A 289 -13.21 7.23 -12.42
N LEU A 290 -12.06 7.75 -12.86
CA LEU A 290 -11.93 8.99 -13.61
C LEU A 290 -11.44 8.66 -15.02
N PRO A 291 -11.90 9.37 -16.06
CA PRO A 291 -11.33 9.31 -17.40
C PRO A 291 -9.81 9.43 -17.37
N ALA A 292 -9.12 8.51 -18.05
CA ALA A 292 -7.68 8.50 -18.11
C ALA A 292 -7.16 8.00 -19.46
N TYR A 293 -6.09 8.60 -19.97
CA TYR A 293 -5.52 8.34 -21.29
C TYR A 293 -3.99 8.41 -21.28
N LEU A 294 -3.36 7.58 -22.10
CA LEU A 294 -1.90 7.63 -22.29
C LEU A 294 -1.48 8.64 -23.36
N GLY A 295 -0.36 9.31 -23.13
CA GLY A 295 0.37 10.13 -24.12
C GLY A 295 -0.25 11.48 -24.48
N SER A 296 -1.54 11.71 -24.22
CA SER A 296 -2.19 13.03 -24.38
C SER A 296 -3.48 13.11 -23.55
N PRO A 297 -3.94 14.32 -23.18
CA PRO A 297 -5.21 14.51 -22.45
C PRO A 297 -6.45 14.27 -23.33
N ARG A 298 -6.29 14.09 -24.64
CA ARG A 298 -7.38 13.93 -25.62
C ARG A 298 -8.43 15.06 -25.51
N ASP A 299 -9.64 14.72 -25.09
CA ASP A 299 -10.81 15.58 -24.97
C ASP A 299 -11.02 16.12 -23.54
N LEU A 300 -10.11 15.82 -22.60
CA LEU A 300 -10.17 16.38 -21.25
C LEU A 300 -9.89 17.89 -21.28
N GLU A 301 -10.86 18.68 -20.79
CA GLU A 301 -10.70 20.13 -20.63
C GLU A 301 -9.79 20.47 -19.45
N GLU A 302 -9.94 19.73 -18.34
CA GLU A 302 -9.11 19.85 -17.14
C GLU A 302 -8.52 18.49 -16.79
N TRP A 303 -7.21 18.43 -16.53
CA TRP A 303 -6.48 17.17 -16.38
C TRP A 303 -5.29 17.28 -15.44
N VAL A 304 -4.87 16.12 -14.94
CA VAL A 304 -3.57 15.91 -14.28
C VAL A 304 -2.75 14.97 -15.13
N ALA A 305 -1.54 15.37 -15.52
CA ALA A 305 -0.56 14.50 -16.14
C ALA A 305 0.35 13.94 -15.06
N LYS A 306 0.48 12.62 -15.06
CA LYS A 306 1.25 11.86 -14.08
C LYS A 306 2.28 10.97 -14.82
N PRO A 307 3.57 11.01 -14.45
CA PRO A 307 4.56 10.10 -15.02
C PRO A 307 4.20 8.64 -14.71
N LEU A 308 4.43 7.72 -15.64
CA LEU A 308 3.99 6.33 -15.49
C LEU A 308 4.57 5.65 -14.24
N HIS A 309 5.80 6.01 -13.86
CA HIS A 309 6.52 5.46 -12.70
C HIS A 309 6.69 6.45 -11.54
N GLY A 310 6.15 7.67 -11.66
CA GLY A 310 6.32 8.71 -10.63
C GLY A 310 5.79 8.32 -9.25
N ARG A 311 6.31 8.96 -8.20
CA ARG A 311 5.93 8.73 -6.79
C ARG A 311 5.82 10.07 -6.06
N GLU A 312 5.17 10.10 -4.90
CA GLU A 312 5.23 11.24 -3.96
C GLU A 312 4.85 12.60 -4.58
N GLY A 313 4.04 12.61 -5.63
CA GLY A 313 3.65 13.84 -6.33
C GLY A 313 4.70 14.42 -7.29
N ASP A 314 5.82 13.75 -7.51
CA ASP A 314 6.89 14.20 -8.41
C ASP A 314 6.39 14.36 -9.85
N ASN A 315 6.84 15.44 -10.48
CA ASN A 315 6.56 15.84 -11.85
C ASN A 315 5.07 15.92 -12.20
N ILE A 316 4.17 15.93 -11.22
CA ILE A 316 2.74 16.11 -11.45
C ILE A 316 2.50 17.46 -12.13
N ARG A 317 1.71 17.42 -13.22
CA ARG A 317 1.23 18.62 -13.90
C ARG A 317 -0.27 18.71 -13.82
N ILE A 318 -0.80 19.84 -13.37
CA ILE A 318 -2.24 20.11 -13.31
C ILE A 318 -2.56 21.22 -14.30
N HIS A 319 -3.53 20.96 -15.17
CA HIS A 319 -4.12 21.96 -16.05
C HIS A 319 -5.61 22.07 -15.76
N ALA A 320 -6.03 23.19 -15.20
CA ALA A 320 -7.41 23.45 -14.80
C ALA A 320 -7.74 24.95 -14.89
N VAL A 321 -9.02 25.30 -14.82
CA VAL A 321 -9.46 26.70 -14.92
C VAL A 321 -8.90 27.51 -13.74
N GLY A 322 -7.97 28.41 -14.05
CA GLY A 322 -7.33 29.25 -13.04
C GLY A 322 -6.26 28.54 -12.20
N LEU A 323 -5.87 27.32 -12.57
CA LEU A 323 -4.83 26.53 -11.89
C LEU A 323 -3.93 25.86 -12.93
N ASP A 324 -2.65 26.20 -12.88
CA ASP A 324 -1.59 25.58 -13.68
C ASP A 324 -0.43 25.26 -12.73
N VAL A 325 -0.15 23.98 -12.53
CA VAL A 325 0.86 23.48 -11.58
C VAL A 325 1.81 22.56 -12.33
N GLU A 326 3.10 22.69 -12.07
CA GLU A 326 4.12 21.74 -12.48
C GLU A 326 5.06 21.51 -11.29
N GLN A 327 5.06 20.30 -10.76
CA GLN A 327 5.95 19.90 -9.67
C GLN A 327 7.35 19.54 -10.22
N PRO A 328 8.42 19.77 -9.43
CA PRO A 328 9.75 19.28 -9.77
C PRO A 328 9.82 17.74 -9.67
N GLY A 329 10.94 17.16 -10.10
CA GLY A 329 11.25 15.73 -10.01
C GLY A 329 12.02 15.22 -11.23
N ASP A 330 12.40 13.94 -11.19
CA ASP A 330 13.25 13.29 -12.21
C ASP A 330 12.51 12.29 -13.11
N TYR A 331 11.18 12.24 -13.04
CA TYR A 331 10.32 11.37 -13.86
C TYR A 331 9.77 12.07 -15.12
N GLY A 332 9.36 11.26 -16.11
CA GLY A 332 8.63 11.72 -17.29
C GLY A 332 9.15 11.18 -18.62
N ASP A 333 10.38 10.67 -18.66
CA ASP A 333 10.98 10.04 -19.84
C ASP A 333 10.27 8.73 -20.21
N GLU A 334 9.69 8.04 -19.23
CA GLU A 334 8.91 6.82 -19.40
C GLU A 334 7.53 7.07 -20.03
N GLY A 335 7.11 8.34 -20.12
CA GLY A 335 5.79 8.74 -20.62
C GLY A 335 4.81 9.10 -19.52
N TRP A 336 3.56 9.37 -19.94
CA TRP A 336 2.57 10.06 -19.11
C TRP A 336 1.17 9.45 -19.22
N CYS A 337 0.49 9.38 -18.09
CA CYS A 337 -0.95 9.17 -18.01
C CYS A 337 -1.65 10.51 -17.68
N TYR A 338 -2.61 10.90 -18.50
CA TYR A 338 -3.46 12.07 -18.29
C TYR A 338 -4.79 11.61 -17.72
N GLN A 339 -5.10 11.99 -16.48
CA GLN A 339 -6.35 11.69 -15.81
C GLN A 339 -7.21 12.96 -15.69
N GLN A 340 -8.54 12.84 -15.73
CA GLN A 340 -9.45 13.96 -15.49
C GLN A 340 -9.08 14.64 -14.17
N TRP A 341 -8.98 15.97 -14.19
CA TRP A 341 -8.79 16.75 -12.98
C TRP A 341 -10.02 16.63 -12.09
N PHE A 342 -9.78 16.23 -10.84
CA PHE A 342 -10.80 16.11 -9.82
C PHE A 342 -10.20 16.69 -8.53
N PRO A 343 -10.52 17.96 -8.19
CA PRO A 343 -9.91 18.64 -7.06
C PRO A 343 -10.09 17.84 -5.77
N LEU A 344 -9.03 17.68 -4.99
CA LEU A 344 -9.10 16.97 -3.72
C LEU A 344 -10.13 17.63 -2.78
N PRO A 345 -10.83 16.86 -1.93
CA PRO A 345 -11.73 17.39 -0.92
C PRO A 345 -11.00 18.37 0.00
N GLU A 346 -11.58 19.55 0.20
CA GLU A 346 -11.02 20.57 1.07
C GLU A 346 -11.73 20.59 2.44
N PHE A 347 -10.96 20.41 3.50
CA PHE A 347 -11.39 20.47 4.89
C PHE A 347 -10.56 21.51 5.65
N ASP A 348 -11.19 22.62 6.04
CA ASP A 348 -10.53 23.74 6.73
C ASP A 348 -9.24 24.23 6.02
N GLY A 349 -9.26 24.26 4.69
CA GLY A 349 -8.13 24.63 3.84
C GLY A 349 -7.15 23.50 3.49
N ASN A 350 -7.33 22.29 4.04
CA ASN A 350 -6.47 21.12 3.82
C ASN A 350 -7.08 20.19 2.77
N LYS A 351 -6.27 19.69 1.84
CA LYS A 351 -6.70 18.85 0.73
C LYS A 351 -6.42 17.40 1.09
N ALA A 352 -7.44 16.57 1.22
CA ALA A 352 -7.32 15.24 1.79
C ALA A 352 -7.27 14.12 0.74
N VAL A 353 -6.46 13.10 1.00
CA VAL A 353 -6.41 11.83 0.26
C VAL A 353 -6.55 10.68 1.25
N LEU A 354 -7.38 9.69 0.90
CA LEU A 354 -7.49 8.45 1.64
C LEU A 354 -6.54 7.40 1.07
N GLY A 355 -5.58 6.95 1.88
CA GLY A 355 -4.76 5.77 1.62
C GLY A 355 -5.50 4.51 2.09
N SER A 356 -6.33 3.90 1.25
CA SER A 356 -7.05 2.67 1.62
C SER A 356 -6.20 1.43 1.37
N TRP A 357 -5.98 0.66 2.44
CA TRP A 357 -5.08 -0.48 2.44
C TRP A 357 -5.77 -1.78 2.03
N VAL A 358 -5.02 -2.57 1.26
CA VAL A 358 -5.35 -3.94 0.90
C VAL A 358 -4.31 -4.87 1.52
N VAL A 359 -4.76 -5.88 2.26
CA VAL A 359 -3.92 -6.98 2.77
C VAL A 359 -4.50 -8.30 2.29
N GLY A 360 -3.68 -9.09 1.59
CA GLY A 360 -4.07 -10.36 1.01
C GLY A 360 -5.15 -10.26 -0.07
N GLY A 361 -5.53 -9.06 -0.52
CA GLY A 361 -6.64 -8.83 -1.46
C GLY A 361 -7.93 -8.32 -0.81
N ILE A 362 -7.96 -8.14 0.52
CA ILE A 362 -9.10 -7.58 1.27
C ILE A 362 -8.75 -6.19 1.80
N ALA A 363 -9.74 -5.30 1.89
CA ALA A 363 -9.66 -4.06 2.62
C ALA A 363 -9.18 -4.29 4.08
N ALA A 364 -8.27 -3.45 4.57
CA ALA A 364 -7.62 -3.67 5.86
C ALA A 364 -7.55 -2.43 6.76
N GLY A 365 -7.62 -1.22 6.21
CA GLY A 365 -7.56 0.00 6.99
C GLY A 365 -7.42 1.22 6.10
N VAL A 366 -7.37 2.39 6.72
CA VAL A 366 -7.15 3.65 6.02
C VAL A 366 -6.12 4.51 6.73
N GLY A 367 -5.25 5.15 5.95
CA GLY A 367 -4.48 6.32 6.37
C GLY A 367 -5.01 7.57 5.69
N ILE A 368 -4.88 8.74 6.31
CA ILE A 368 -5.37 10.00 5.73
C ILE A 368 -4.20 10.96 5.64
N ARG A 369 -3.90 11.40 4.42
CA ARG A 369 -2.89 12.42 4.12
C ARG A 369 -3.59 13.72 3.78
N GLU A 370 -3.08 14.84 4.29
CA GLU A 370 -3.59 16.16 3.93
C GLU A 370 -2.47 17.12 3.53
N SER A 371 -2.75 18.00 2.58
CA SER A 371 -1.79 18.92 2.00
C SER A 371 -2.32 20.35 2.00
N ASP A 372 -1.44 21.34 2.05
CA ASP A 372 -1.81 22.74 1.86
C ASP A 372 -2.13 23.04 0.38
N GLY A 373 -1.49 22.30 -0.53
CA GLY A 373 -1.67 22.36 -1.97
C GLY A 373 -2.58 21.28 -2.54
N TRP A 374 -2.67 21.25 -3.87
CA TRP A 374 -3.51 20.32 -4.64
C TRP A 374 -2.84 18.97 -4.92
N VAL A 375 -1.55 18.87 -4.67
CA VAL A 375 -0.75 17.66 -4.86
C VAL A 375 -0.35 17.15 -3.48
N THR A 376 -0.59 15.86 -3.22
CA THR A 376 -0.05 15.18 -2.06
C THR A 376 1.41 14.87 -2.31
N ASP A 377 2.29 15.62 -1.66
CA ASP A 377 3.74 15.55 -1.77
C ASP A 377 4.42 15.19 -0.43
N TYR A 378 5.75 15.25 -0.40
CA TYR A 378 6.63 15.02 0.76
C TYR A 378 6.33 15.91 1.99
N TYR A 379 5.63 17.04 1.82
CA TYR A 379 5.26 17.95 2.92
C TYR A 379 3.86 17.67 3.46
N SER A 380 3.16 16.70 2.88
CA SER A 380 1.81 16.32 3.30
C SER A 380 1.83 15.65 4.66
N ARG A 381 0.83 15.98 5.46
CA ARG A 381 0.69 15.53 6.85
C ARG A 381 -0.10 14.25 6.90
N PHE A 382 0.28 13.31 7.77
CA PHE A 382 -0.55 12.19 8.16
C PHE A 382 -1.45 12.59 9.33
N VAL A 383 -2.76 12.41 9.18
CA VAL A 383 -3.77 12.80 10.18
C VAL A 383 -4.53 11.54 10.62
N PRO A 384 -4.67 11.29 11.93
CA PRO A 384 -5.38 10.10 12.41
C PRO A 384 -6.89 10.21 12.17
N HIS A 385 -7.58 9.07 12.19
CA HIS A 385 -9.04 9.03 12.16
C HIS A 385 -9.66 8.24 13.31
N VAL A 386 -10.95 8.48 13.50
CA VAL A 386 -11.87 7.71 14.33
C VAL A 386 -13.11 7.35 13.51
N ILE A 387 -13.82 6.32 13.95
CA ILE A 387 -15.19 6.03 13.52
C ILE A 387 -16.13 6.52 14.61
N ALA A 388 -17.23 7.16 14.22
CA ALA A 388 -18.30 7.60 15.11
C ALA A 388 -19.16 6.41 15.63
N ALA A 389 -18.50 5.36 16.11
CA ALA A 389 -19.09 4.19 16.74
C ALA A 389 -18.30 3.79 18.00
N PRO A 390 -18.95 3.11 18.97
CA PRO A 390 -18.26 2.57 20.12
C PRO A 390 -17.17 1.58 19.71
N ALA A 391 -16.05 1.59 20.43
CA ALA A 391 -15.02 0.58 20.29
C ALA A 391 -15.61 -0.84 20.46
N PRO A 392 -15.25 -1.81 19.61
CA PRO A 392 -15.77 -3.16 19.69
C PRO A 392 -15.31 -3.83 20.99
N ASP A 393 -16.15 -4.69 21.58
CA ASP A 393 -15.73 -5.48 22.74
C ASP A 393 -14.82 -6.66 22.34
N ALA A 394 -14.22 -7.32 23.34
CA ALA A 394 -13.28 -8.42 23.09
C ALA A 394 -13.92 -9.61 22.36
N ALA A 395 -15.21 -9.89 22.60
CA ALA A 395 -15.90 -11.01 21.99
C ALA A 395 -16.18 -10.76 20.51
N ALA A 396 -16.64 -9.55 20.17
CA ALA A 396 -16.82 -9.12 18.78
C ALA A 396 -15.50 -9.22 17.99
N ARG A 397 -14.39 -8.76 18.60
CA ARG A 397 -13.06 -8.84 17.97
C ARG A 397 -12.62 -10.27 17.70
N GLU A 398 -12.83 -11.17 18.65
CA GLU A 398 -12.47 -12.59 18.50
C GLU A 398 -13.29 -13.26 17.39
N GLU A 399 -14.61 -13.02 17.37
CA GLU A 399 -15.51 -13.49 16.31
C GLU A 399 -15.03 -13.02 14.93
N TRP A 400 -14.68 -11.74 14.79
CA TRP A 400 -14.21 -11.20 13.52
C TRP A 400 -12.86 -11.76 13.08
N LEU A 401 -11.95 -12.04 14.02
CA LEU A 401 -10.69 -12.71 13.71
C LEU A 401 -10.89 -14.15 13.27
N GLU A 402 -11.87 -14.85 13.85
CA GLU A 402 -12.27 -16.19 13.40
C GLU A 402 -12.88 -16.14 12.00
N ASP A 403 -13.81 -15.22 11.73
CA ASP A 403 -14.37 -14.98 10.40
C ASP A 403 -13.25 -14.67 9.38
N ALA A 404 -12.30 -13.80 9.73
CA ALA A 404 -11.16 -13.46 8.88
C ALA A 404 -10.23 -14.65 8.64
N ARG A 405 -10.00 -15.52 9.65
CA ARG A 405 -9.25 -16.76 9.49
C ARG A 405 -9.96 -17.74 8.57
N GLU A 406 -11.28 -17.85 8.68
CA GLU A 406 -12.08 -18.71 7.79
C GLU A 406 -12.09 -18.19 6.35
N ALA A 407 -12.27 -16.88 6.17
CA ALA A 407 -12.17 -16.22 4.87
C ALA A 407 -10.75 -16.34 4.28
N GLY A 408 -9.71 -16.17 5.10
CA GLY A 408 -8.31 -16.37 4.70
C GLY A 408 -7.97 -17.83 4.37
N ARG A 409 -8.66 -18.81 4.97
CA ARG A 409 -8.58 -20.23 4.59
C ARG A 409 -9.31 -20.54 3.28
N ALA A 410 -10.23 -19.68 2.84
CA ALA A 410 -10.93 -19.80 1.56
C ALA A 410 -10.14 -19.21 0.37
N ASP A 411 -8.85 -18.87 0.58
CA ASP A 411 -7.90 -18.29 -0.38
C ASP A 411 -8.42 -17.00 -1.06
N VAL A 412 -8.13 -15.85 -0.44
CA VAL A 412 -8.33 -14.52 -1.05
C VAL A 412 -7.52 -14.33 -2.33
N GLN A 413 -6.43 -15.09 -2.45
CA GLN A 413 -5.66 -15.18 -3.69
C GLN A 413 -6.38 -16.03 -4.77
N ASP A 414 -7.30 -16.94 -4.42
CA ASP A 414 -8.03 -17.71 -5.43
C ASP A 414 -9.15 -16.92 -6.12
N VAL A 415 -9.28 -15.61 -5.85
CA VAL A 415 -10.22 -14.71 -6.54
C VAL A 415 -9.62 -14.18 -7.84
N VAL A 416 -9.11 -15.10 -8.66
CA VAL A 416 -8.80 -14.88 -10.07
C VAL A 416 -9.85 -15.66 -10.86
N PRO A 417 -10.84 -15.01 -11.49
CA PRO A 417 -11.80 -15.73 -12.33
C PRO A 417 -11.07 -16.31 -13.54
N GLY A 418 -10.71 -17.58 -13.44
CA GLY A 418 -9.87 -18.27 -14.41
C GLY A 418 -10.25 -19.74 -14.51
N VAL A 419 -11.35 -19.99 -15.24
CA VAL A 419 -11.81 -21.29 -15.76
C VAL A 419 -12.72 -22.11 -14.84
N ARG A 420 -14.02 -21.76 -14.81
CA ARG A 420 -15.15 -22.67 -15.12
C ARG A 420 -16.39 -21.88 -15.58
N GLY A 421 -16.64 -21.88 -16.89
CA GLY A 421 -17.95 -21.52 -17.49
C GLY A 421 -18.21 -20.02 -17.63
N GLY A 422 -18.47 -19.57 -18.86
CA GLY A 422 -18.56 -18.15 -19.19
C GLY A 422 -19.84 -17.45 -18.72
N THR A 423 -19.67 -16.17 -18.35
CA THR A 423 -20.66 -15.10 -18.39
C THR A 423 -19.96 -13.80 -18.81
N ARG A 424 -20.71 -12.92 -19.49
CA ARG A 424 -20.21 -11.71 -20.19
C ARG A 424 -19.98 -10.52 -19.22
N PRO A 425 -19.23 -9.47 -19.64
CA PRO A 425 -18.86 -8.31 -18.81
C PRO A 425 -20.01 -7.37 -18.40
N ASP A 426 -21.24 -7.57 -18.86
CA ASP A 426 -22.34 -6.61 -18.68
C ASP A 426 -23.15 -6.80 -17.38
N GLU A 427 -22.73 -7.72 -16.49
CA GLU A 427 -23.41 -7.99 -15.21
C GLU A 427 -22.41 -7.99 -14.03
N MET A 428 -21.73 -6.86 -13.79
CA MET A 428 -21.22 -6.57 -12.45
C MET A 428 -22.36 -5.95 -11.63
N PRO A 429 -22.73 -6.52 -10.46
CA PRO A 429 -23.86 -6.02 -9.70
C PRO A 429 -23.58 -4.60 -9.22
N VAL A 430 -24.48 -3.68 -9.59
CA VAL A 430 -24.69 -2.44 -8.85
C VAL A 430 -24.95 -2.85 -7.40
N ILE A 431 -24.14 -2.33 -6.49
CA ILE A 431 -24.10 -2.62 -5.05
C ILE A 431 -25.53 -2.84 -4.52
N ALA A 432 -25.85 -4.08 -4.14
CA ALA A 432 -27.08 -4.42 -3.44
C ALA A 432 -27.01 -3.84 -2.01
N PRO A 433 -28.16 -3.51 -1.36
CA PRO A 433 -28.14 -2.91 -0.03
C PRO A 433 -27.43 -3.84 0.95
N LEU A 434 -26.36 -3.32 1.56
CA LEU A 434 -25.58 -4.00 2.59
C LEU A 434 -26.51 -4.47 3.71
N GLY A 435 -26.26 -5.69 4.22
CA GLY A 435 -26.88 -6.19 5.45
C GLY A 435 -26.48 -5.32 6.65
N GLU A 436 -26.93 -5.69 7.86
CA GLU A 436 -26.62 -4.92 9.07
C GLU A 436 -25.10 -4.61 9.18
N PRO A 437 -24.74 -3.35 9.54
CA PRO A 437 -23.36 -2.86 9.47
C PRO A 437 -22.43 -3.73 10.32
N ARG A 438 -21.35 -4.21 9.71
CA ARG A 438 -20.29 -4.98 10.37
C ARG A 438 -19.08 -4.09 10.49
N VAL A 439 -18.89 -3.56 11.70
CA VAL A 439 -17.82 -2.63 12.05
C VAL A 439 -16.42 -3.28 11.88
N SER A 440 -15.44 -2.48 11.46
CA SER A 440 -14.06 -2.90 11.18
C SER A 440 -13.38 -3.52 12.42
N PRO A 441 -12.59 -4.61 12.25
CA PRO A 441 -11.88 -5.21 13.37
C PRO A 441 -10.70 -4.36 13.84
N ILE A 442 -10.58 -4.12 15.15
CA ILE A 442 -9.32 -3.62 15.75
C ILE A 442 -9.06 -4.27 17.11
N PRO A 443 -7.82 -4.63 17.45
CA PRO A 443 -7.55 -5.27 18.74
C PRO A 443 -6.57 -4.55 19.66
N VAL A 444 -6.49 -5.15 20.84
CA VAL A 444 -5.59 -4.86 21.94
C VAL A 444 -4.18 -5.38 21.61
N VAL A 445 -3.19 -4.48 21.57
CA VAL A 445 -1.78 -4.85 21.78
C VAL A 445 -1.51 -4.74 23.29
N GLY A 446 -1.70 -5.85 23.99
CA GLY A 446 -1.26 -6.02 25.38
C GLY A 446 0.00 -6.88 25.40
N PRO A 447 0.95 -6.67 26.33
CA PRO A 447 2.15 -7.49 26.42
C PRO A 447 1.75 -8.94 26.67
N GLN A 448 1.93 -9.82 25.69
CA GLN A 448 1.80 -11.25 25.92
C GLN A 448 3.03 -11.73 26.70
N ASP A 449 2.78 -12.29 27.89
CA ASP A 449 3.76 -12.88 28.78
C ASP A 449 4.78 -13.76 28.04
N GLY A 450 6.05 -13.32 28.01
CA GLY A 450 7.21 -14.18 27.82
C GLY A 450 7.69 -14.47 26.39
N ARG A 451 7.33 -13.67 25.36
CA ARG A 451 7.95 -13.75 24.02
C ARG A 451 8.94 -12.61 23.76
N ARG A 452 9.84 -12.81 22.79
CA ARG A 452 10.94 -11.91 22.37
C ARG A 452 10.46 -10.46 22.22
N GLU A 453 11.34 -9.50 22.50
CA GLU A 453 11.08 -8.07 22.21
C GLU A 453 10.65 -7.92 20.74
N SER A 454 9.66 -7.04 20.48
CA SER A 454 9.15 -6.82 19.12
C SER A 454 10.29 -6.39 18.19
N ALA A 455 10.28 -6.86 16.95
CA ALA A 455 11.30 -6.52 15.96
C ALA A 455 11.40 -5.00 15.72
N VAL A 456 10.31 -4.26 15.95
CA VAL A 456 10.27 -2.78 15.94
C VAL A 456 11.03 -2.22 17.14
N GLN A 457 10.81 -2.76 18.34
CA GLN A 457 11.52 -2.32 19.56
C GLN A 457 13.01 -2.70 19.53
N ASP A 458 13.36 -3.84 18.94
CA ASP A 458 14.74 -4.25 18.69
C ASP A 458 15.43 -3.28 17.72
N ALA A 459 14.76 -2.86 16.64
CA ALA A 459 15.31 -1.88 15.68
C ALA A 459 15.52 -0.50 16.34
N LEU A 460 14.60 -0.07 17.21
CA LEU A 460 14.72 1.20 17.94
C LEU A 460 15.86 1.20 18.98
N THR A 461 16.26 0.03 19.49
CA THR A 461 17.24 -0.10 20.57
C THR A 461 18.65 -0.46 20.09
N ARG A 462 18.80 -0.86 18.82
CA ARG A 462 20.08 -1.18 18.20
C ARG A 462 20.35 -0.22 17.03
N PRO A 463 21.00 0.94 17.26
CA PRO A 463 21.61 1.66 16.15
C PRO A 463 22.66 0.73 15.52
N ASP A 464 22.71 0.68 14.19
CA ASP A 464 23.54 -0.21 13.40
C ASP A 464 24.89 -0.51 14.05
N VAL A 465 25.07 -1.76 14.46
CA VAL A 465 26.39 -2.31 14.73
C VAL A 465 26.80 -3.04 13.46
N ASP A 466 27.34 -2.28 12.51
CA ASP A 466 28.41 -2.77 11.63
C ASP A 466 29.28 -1.58 11.19
N ASP A 467 30.31 -1.32 11.99
CA ASP A 467 31.50 -0.60 11.60
C ASP A 467 32.67 -1.55 11.89
N SER A 468 32.96 -2.45 10.95
CA SER A 468 34.21 -3.23 10.89
C SER A 468 34.58 -3.66 9.49
#